data_AF-A0A6I6NGF9-F1
#
_entry.id   AF-A0A6I6NGF9-F1
#
_cell.length_a   1.000
_cell.length_b   1.000
_cell.length_c   1.000
_cell.angle_alpha   90.00
_cell.angle_beta   90.00
_cell.angle_gamma   90.00
#
_symmetry.space_group_name_H-M   'P 1'
#
loop_
_entity.id
_entity.type
_entity.pdbx_description
1 polymer ?
#
loop_
_entity_poly.entity_id
_entity_poly.type
_entity_poly.pdbx_seq_one_letter_code
_entity_poly.pdbx_strand_id
1 'polypeptide(L)'
;MEAAGTVRPPETAAHHIVASTSPKAAAARQQLAKFGIDINDADNGVFLPRGSASVNPSGASVHSRIHTNDYYTYVNDMIGGARNADEARDVLGYLRSQLQGGYWP
;
A
#
# COMPACT_ATOMS: atom_id res chain seq x y z
N MET A 1 -0.66 1.39 -11.22
CA MET A 1 -1.46 0.13 -11.33
C MET A 1 -2.19 0.01 -12.65
N GLU A 2 -3.19 0.84 -12.97
CA GLU A 2 -3.91 0.73 -14.26
C GLU A 2 -2.99 0.99 -15.47
N ALA A 3 -2.14 2.02 -15.38
CA ALA A 3 -1.11 2.31 -16.37
C ALA A 3 -0.03 1.21 -16.50
N ALA A 4 0.08 0.31 -15.50
CA ALA A 4 0.97 -0.84 -15.52
C ALA A 4 0.27 -2.13 -16.01
N GLY A 5 -0.92 -2.00 -16.61
CA GLY A 5 -1.69 -3.13 -17.16
C GLY A 5 -2.52 -3.90 -16.13
N THR A 6 -2.57 -3.47 -14.86
CA THR A 6 -3.42 -4.11 -13.85
C THR A 6 -4.88 -3.69 -14.03
N VAL A 7 -5.75 -4.64 -14.34
CA VAL A 7 -7.20 -4.40 -14.42
C VAL A 7 -7.78 -4.17 -13.03
N ARG A 8 -8.45 -3.03 -12.83
CA ARG A 8 -9.14 -2.71 -11.58
C ARG A 8 -10.37 -3.62 -11.38
N PRO A 9 -10.44 -4.41 -10.29
CA PRO A 9 -11.64 -5.20 -10.00
C PRO A 9 -12.86 -4.31 -9.70
N PRO A 10 -14.10 -4.78 -9.95
CA PRO A 10 -15.32 -4.06 -9.58
C PRO A 10 -15.36 -3.71 -8.09
N GLU A 11 -15.98 -2.58 -7.74
CA GLU A 11 -16.15 -2.16 -6.34
C GLU A 11 -14.86 -1.95 -5.53
N THR A 12 -13.72 -1.80 -6.21
CA THR A 12 -12.43 -1.47 -5.59
C THR A 12 -11.96 -0.05 -5.91
N ALA A 13 -11.06 0.45 -5.08
CA ALA A 13 -10.32 1.69 -5.31
C ALA A 13 -8.82 1.42 -5.23
N ALA A 14 -8.02 2.18 -5.98
CA ALA A 14 -6.58 2.17 -5.80
C ALA A 14 -6.22 2.75 -4.43
N HIS A 15 -5.33 2.07 -3.72
CA HIS A 15 -4.79 2.48 -2.43
C HIS A 15 -3.27 2.57 -2.54
N HIS A 16 -2.68 3.65 -2.06
CA HIS A 16 -1.23 3.73 -1.88
C HIS A 16 -0.85 3.01 -0.58
N ILE A 17 0.07 2.05 -0.67
CA ILE A 17 0.59 1.33 0.50
C ILE A 17 1.33 2.32 1.40
N VAL A 18 2.33 3.01 0.84
CA VAL A 18 2.91 4.22 1.43
C VAL A 18 2.03 5.41 1.05
N ALA A 19 1.26 5.92 2.02
CA ALA A 19 0.34 7.03 1.78
C ALA A 19 1.05 8.27 1.21
N SER A 20 0.47 8.83 0.14
CA SER A 20 1.07 9.96 -0.59
C SER A 20 1.02 11.28 0.17
N THR A 21 -0.09 11.58 0.86
CA THR A 21 -0.33 12.91 1.45
C THR A 21 -0.27 12.94 2.97
N SER A 22 -0.42 11.79 3.66
CA SER A 22 -0.39 11.75 5.13
C SER A 22 0.99 12.19 5.64
N PRO A 23 1.10 13.20 6.54
CA PRO A 23 2.37 13.58 7.14
C PRO A 23 3.03 12.41 7.89
N LYS A 24 2.24 11.48 8.42
CA LYS A 24 2.73 10.31 9.16
C LYS A 24 3.48 9.32 8.29
N ALA A 25 3.27 9.30 6.98
CA ALA A 25 3.99 8.44 6.04
C ALA A 25 5.26 9.11 5.45
N ALA A 26 5.67 10.28 5.96
CA ALA A 26 6.79 11.03 5.39
C ALA A 26 8.12 10.24 5.40
N ALA A 27 8.39 9.46 6.45
CA ALA A 27 9.60 8.66 6.56
C ALA A 27 9.66 7.56 5.48
N ALA A 28 8.58 6.78 5.32
CA ALA A 28 8.48 5.78 4.25
C ALA A 28 8.61 6.41 2.86
N ARG A 29 7.97 7.56 2.61
CA ARG A 29 8.10 8.27 1.32
C ARG A 29 9.55 8.67 1.02
N GLN A 30 10.25 9.21 2.02
CA GLN A 30 11.66 9.57 1.85
C GLN A 30 12.52 8.34 1.54
N GLN A 31 12.23 7.20 2.17
CA GLN A 31 12.97 5.97 1.92
C GLN A 31 12.75 5.43 0.50
N LEU A 32 11.50 5.42 0.01
CA LEU A 32 11.21 5.08 -1.40
C LEU A 32 11.94 6.00 -2.38
N ALA A 33 11.93 7.31 -2.11
CA ALA A 33 12.58 8.30 -2.96
C ALA A 33 14.11 8.10 -3.04
N LYS A 34 14.77 7.71 -1.95
CA LYS A 34 16.22 7.38 -1.95
C LYS A 34 16.57 6.25 -2.93
N PHE A 35 15.63 5.36 -3.19
CA PHE A 35 15.80 4.23 -4.10
C PHE A 35 15.18 4.46 -5.48
N GLY A 36 14.74 5.68 -5.78
CA GLY A 36 14.15 6.05 -7.07
C GLY A 36 12.78 5.44 -7.33
N ILE A 37 12.05 5.04 -6.30
CA ILE A 37 10.67 4.53 -6.41
C ILE A 37 9.72 5.72 -6.28
N ASP A 38 8.98 6.02 -7.36
CA ASP A 38 8.01 7.12 -7.36
C ASP A 38 6.83 6.81 -6.41
N ILE A 39 6.25 7.84 -5.81
CA ILE A 39 5.11 7.64 -4.91
C ILE A 39 3.89 7.05 -5.64
N ASN A 40 3.75 7.31 -6.94
CA ASN A 40 2.70 6.78 -7.81
C ASN A 40 3.13 5.52 -8.57
N ASP A 41 4.31 4.97 -8.25
CA ASP A 41 4.77 3.71 -8.83
C ASP A 41 3.72 2.62 -8.60
N ALA A 42 3.54 1.74 -9.60
CA ALA A 42 2.62 0.63 -9.49
C ALA A 42 2.97 -0.28 -8.31
N ASP A 43 4.26 -0.39 -7.97
CA ASP A 43 4.75 -1.14 -6.82
C ASP A 43 4.21 -0.58 -5.48
N ASN A 44 3.90 0.71 -5.40
CA ASN A 44 3.31 1.32 -4.22
C ASN A 44 1.76 1.26 -4.19
N GLY A 45 1.14 0.54 -5.13
CA GLY A 45 -0.31 0.44 -5.25
C GLY A 45 -0.89 -0.92 -4.88
N VAL A 46 -2.13 -0.93 -4.38
CA VAL A 46 -3.00 -2.12 -4.29
C VAL A 46 -4.46 -1.74 -4.52
N PHE A 47 -5.25 -2.60 -5.17
CA PHE A 47 -6.69 -2.43 -5.27
C PHE A 47 -7.39 -3.06 -4.06
N LEU A 48 -8.21 -2.28 -3.37
CA LEU A 48 -8.93 -2.71 -2.18
C LEU A 48 -10.43 -2.37 -2.29
N PRO A 49 -11.33 -3.16 -1.67
CA PRO A 49 -12.75 -2.82 -1.58
C PRO A 49 -12.94 -1.37 -1.14
N ARG A 50 -13.70 -0.59 -1.93
CA ARG A 50 -13.82 0.87 -1.73
C ARG A 50 -14.41 1.23 -0.37
N GLY A 51 -15.32 0.41 0.16
CA GLY A 51 -15.94 0.63 1.47
C GLY A 51 -16.54 -0.64 2.07
N SER A 52 -17.09 -0.52 3.28
CA SER A 52 -17.60 -1.67 4.05
C SER A 52 -18.77 -2.42 3.39
N ALA A 53 -19.48 -1.77 2.46
CA ALA A 53 -20.60 -2.35 1.72
C ALA A 53 -20.15 -3.00 0.39
N SER A 54 -18.87 -2.91 0.04
CA SER A 54 -18.33 -3.50 -1.18
C SER A 54 -18.26 -5.02 -1.05
N VAL A 55 -18.49 -5.71 -2.16
CA VAL A 55 -18.31 -7.17 -2.25
C VAL A 55 -16.85 -7.50 -1.95
N ASN A 56 -16.61 -8.33 -0.92
CA ASN A 56 -15.27 -8.65 -0.43
C ASN A 56 -15.14 -10.14 -0.04
N PRO A 57 -15.25 -11.07 -1.00
CA PRO A 57 -15.23 -12.50 -0.72
C PRO A 57 -13.86 -13.01 -0.27
N SER A 58 -12.77 -12.32 -0.62
CA SER A 58 -11.41 -12.67 -0.19
C SER A 58 -11.06 -12.18 1.21
N GLY A 59 -11.93 -11.36 1.82
CA GLY A 59 -11.66 -10.75 3.12
C GLY A 59 -10.57 -9.67 3.10
N ALA A 60 -10.28 -9.06 1.96
CA ALA A 60 -9.26 -8.01 1.84
C ALA A 60 -9.53 -6.81 2.76
N SER A 61 -8.48 -6.07 3.12
CA SER A 61 -8.63 -4.85 3.91
C SER A 61 -9.45 -3.81 3.15
N VAL A 62 -10.29 -3.05 3.86
CA VAL A 62 -11.19 -2.08 3.23
C VAL A 62 -10.52 -0.71 3.14
N HIS A 63 -10.49 -0.13 1.93
CA HIS A 63 -9.82 1.14 1.65
C HIS A 63 -10.25 2.26 2.62
N SER A 64 -11.55 2.41 2.84
CA SER A 64 -12.10 3.45 3.71
C SER A 64 -11.76 3.29 5.20
N ARG A 65 -11.16 2.17 5.61
CA ARG A 65 -10.90 1.83 7.03
C ARG A 65 -9.43 1.80 7.41
N ILE A 66 -8.52 1.80 6.44
CA ILE A 66 -7.10 1.51 6.69
C ILE A 66 -6.24 2.75 6.92
N HIS A 67 -6.78 3.95 6.73
CA HIS A 67 -6.09 5.22 6.96
C HIS A 67 -5.94 5.55 8.46
N THR A 68 -5.30 4.66 9.22
CA THR A 68 -5.10 4.75 10.67
C THR A 68 -3.66 5.10 11.01
N ASN A 69 -3.42 5.49 12.26
CA ASN A 69 -2.05 5.75 12.73
C ASN A 69 -1.22 4.47 12.78
N ASP A 70 -1.80 3.37 13.24
CA ASP A 70 -1.12 2.09 13.38
C ASP A 70 -0.67 1.57 12.02
N TYR A 71 -1.51 1.72 11.00
CA TYR A 71 -1.15 1.40 9.62
C TYR A 71 0.06 2.21 9.15
N TYR A 72 0.06 3.53 9.36
CA TYR A 72 1.18 4.38 8.96
C TYR A 72 2.47 4.04 9.72
N THR A 73 2.39 3.75 11.02
CA THR A 73 3.53 3.31 11.81
C THR A 73 4.09 2.00 11.27
N TYR A 74 3.24 1.01 11.03
CA TYR A 74 3.65 -0.28 10.51
C TYR A 74 4.34 -0.17 9.13
N VAL A 75 3.74 0.60 8.21
CA VAL A 75 4.34 0.85 6.89
C VAL A 75 5.69 1.57 7.01
N ASN A 76 5.83 2.55 7.91
CA ASN A 76 7.11 3.23 8.15
C ASN A 76 8.18 2.27 8.67
N ASP A 77 7.84 1.41 9.64
CA ASP A 77 8.80 0.47 10.23
C ASP A 77 9.29 -0.53 9.19
N MET A 78 8.37 -1.09 8.39
CA MET A 78 8.69 -2.06 7.35
C MET A 78 9.54 -1.44 6.22
N ILE A 79 9.11 -0.30 5.68
CA ILE A 79 9.83 0.36 4.58
C ILE A 79 11.16 0.94 5.06
N GLY A 80 11.22 1.45 6.29
CA GLY A 80 12.43 2.02 6.89
C GLY A 80 13.59 1.02 7.00
N GLY A 81 13.29 -0.28 7.05
CA GLY A 81 14.29 -1.36 7.07
C GLY A 81 14.92 -1.70 5.72
N ALA A 82 14.33 -1.26 4.60
CA ALA A 82 14.83 -1.57 3.26
C ALA A 82 16.15 -0.84 2.98
N ARG A 83 17.15 -1.57 2.44
CA ARG A 83 18.52 -1.05 2.19
C ARG A 83 18.79 -0.69 0.73
N ASN A 84 17.94 -1.12 -0.18
CA ASN A 84 18.06 -0.88 -1.61
C ASN A 84 16.67 -0.94 -2.27
N ALA A 85 16.62 -0.68 -3.57
CA ALA A 85 15.37 -0.64 -4.34
C ALA A 85 14.65 -1.99 -4.39
N ASP A 86 15.39 -3.09 -4.48
CA ASP A 86 14.80 -4.44 -4.55
C ASP A 86 14.16 -4.81 -3.21
N GLU A 87 14.85 -4.58 -2.09
CA GLU A 87 14.29 -4.80 -0.75
C GLU A 87 13.04 -3.92 -0.51
N ALA A 88 13.04 -2.67 -0.98
CA ALA A 88 11.87 -1.80 -0.83
C ALA A 88 10.66 -2.31 -1.64
N ARG A 89 10.89 -2.84 -2.85
CA ARG A 89 9.84 -3.46 -3.66
C ARG A 89 9.35 -4.77 -3.06
N ASP A 90 10.23 -5.57 -2.49
CA ASP A 90 9.86 -6.80 -1.78
C ASP A 90 8.97 -6.48 -0.57
N VAL A 91 9.31 -5.45 0.20
CA VAL A 91 8.48 -4.98 1.32
C VAL A 91 7.12 -4.46 0.83
N LEU A 92 7.08 -3.66 -0.24
CA LEU A 92 5.81 -3.22 -0.84
C LEU A 92 4.96 -4.40 -1.32
N GLY A 93 5.58 -5.42 -1.93
CA GLY A 93 4.92 -6.66 -2.34
C GLY A 93 4.37 -7.46 -1.16
N TYR A 94 5.14 -7.56 -0.07
CA TYR A 94 4.71 -8.18 1.17
C TYR A 94 3.50 -7.46 1.79
N LEU A 95 3.58 -6.15 1.96
CA LEU A 95 2.48 -5.32 2.46
C LEU A 95 1.23 -5.45 1.57
N ARG A 96 1.40 -5.42 0.23
CA ARG A 96 0.31 -5.69 -0.71
C ARG A 96 -0.39 -7.03 -0.43
N SER A 97 0.39 -8.10 -0.23
CA SER A 97 -0.18 -9.43 0.03
C SER A 97 -0.98 -9.48 1.33
N GLN A 98 -0.50 -8.81 2.38
CA GLN A 98 -1.18 -8.73 3.66
C GLN A 98 -2.53 -7.99 3.52
N LEU A 99 -2.53 -6.85 2.84
CA LEU A 99 -3.74 -6.07 2.55
C LEU A 99 -4.77 -6.87 1.75
N GLN A 100 -4.32 -7.63 0.76
CA GLN A 100 -5.20 -8.52 -0.02
C GLN A 100 -5.75 -9.68 0.83
N GLY A 101 -4.99 -10.13 1.83
CA GLY A 101 -5.41 -11.13 2.82
C GLY A 101 -6.23 -10.59 3.99
N GLY A 102 -6.49 -9.27 4.05
CA GLY A 102 -7.28 -8.68 5.12
C GLY A 102 -6.52 -8.38 6.41
N TYR A 103 -5.21 -8.59 6.41
CA TYR A 103 -4.39 -8.49 7.59
C TYR A 103 -3.45 -7.29 7.50
N TRP A 104 -3.37 -6.52 8.57
CA TRP A 104 -2.30 -5.60 8.90
C TRP A 104 -2.41 -5.37 10.42
N PRO A 105 -1.29 -5.29 11.14
CA PRO A 105 -1.29 -5.19 12.60
C PRO A 105 -1.93 -3.90 13.12
#